data_AF-A0A952ZJH9-F1
#
_entry.id   AF-A0A952ZJH9-F1
#
_cell.length_a   1.000
_cell.length_b   1.000
_cell.length_c   1.000
_cell.angle_alpha   90.00
_cell.angle_beta   90.00
_cell.angle_gamma   90.00
#
_symmetry.space_group_name_H-M   'P 1'
#
loop_
_entity.id
_entity.type
_entity.pdbx_description
1 polymer ?
#
loop_
_entity_poly.entity_id
_entity_poly.type
_entity_poly.pdbx_seq_one_letter_code
_entity_poly.pdbx_strand_id
1 'polypeptide(L)' 'MKHRDALRAPYDTARRLEQFMGRDLDVHAMAAVVDPALHRQRLGEMRAEPAS' A
#
# COMPACT_ATOMS: atom_id res chain seq x y z
N MET A 1 3.94 12.58 2.94
CA MET A 1 3.56 11.17 3.24
C MET A 1 4.51 10.28 2.45
N LYS A 2 5.22 9.33 3.08
CA LYS A 2 6.21 8.48 2.37
C LYS A 2 5.63 7.10 2.09
N HIS A 3 6.03 6.47 0.98
CA HIS A 3 5.57 5.14 0.58
C HIS A 3 5.71 4.08 1.70
N ARG A 4 6.83 4.11 2.44
CA ARG A 4 7.08 3.21 3.58
C ARG A 4 6.01 3.30 4.68
N ASP A 5 5.45 4.48 4.90
CA ASP A 5 4.45 4.69 5.96
C ASP A 5 3.11 4.05 5.57
N ALA A 6 2.75 4.09 4.28
CA ALA A 6 1.57 3.42 3.76
C ALA A 6 1.63 1.89 3.90
N LEU A 7 2.82 1.30 3.79
CA LEU A 7 3.02 -0.14 3.97
C LEU A 7 3.01 -0.58 5.45
N ARG A 8 3.61 0.23 6.32
CA ARG A 8 3.76 -0.11 7.74
C ARG A 8 2.49 0.19 8.55
N ALA A 9 1.78 1.26 8.18
CA ALA A 9 0.60 1.74 8.86
C ALA A 9 -0.43 2.25 7.82
N PRO A 10 -1.04 1.34 7.04
CA PRO A 10 -1.99 1.70 5.98
C PRO A 10 -3.20 2.45 6.54
N TYR A 11 -3.67 2.06 7.72
CA TYR A 11 -4.79 2.72 8.41
C TYR A 11 -4.51 4.18 8.76
N ASP A 12 -3.40 4.44 9.46
CA ASP A 12 -3.04 5.80 9.88
C ASP A 12 -2.78 6.69 8.67
N THR A 13 -2.25 6.10 7.60
CA THR A 13 -2.04 6.78 6.32
C THR A 13 -3.37 7.14 5.66
N ALA A 14 -4.33 6.21 5.59
CA ALA A 14 -5.66 6.44 5.06
C ALA A 14 -6.45 7.50 5.87
N ARG A 15 -6.37 7.47 7.20
CA ARG A 15 -6.98 8.52 8.07
C ARG A 15 -6.41 9.91 7.83
N ARG A 16 -5.09 10.02 7.62
CA ARG A 16 -4.47 11.31 7.29
C ARG A 16 -4.93 11.84 5.92
N LEU A 17 -5.18 10.96 4.96
CA LEU A 17 -5.73 11.33 3.66
C LEU A 17 -7.19 11.81 3.76
N GLU A 18 -8.02 11.13 4.57
CA GLU A 18 -9.38 11.55 4.90
C GLU A 18 -9.39 12.97 5.48
N GLN A 19 -8.58 13.21 6.51
CA GLN A 19 -8.44 14.53 7.13
C GLN A 19 -7.95 15.59 6.14
N PHE A 20 -6.97 15.25 5.30
CA PHE A 20 -6.43 16.19 4.32
C PHE A 20 -7.45 16.56 3.24
N MET A 21 -8.23 15.61 2.75
CA MET A 21 -9.24 15.87 1.72
C MET A 21 -10.51 16.53 2.27
N GLY A 22 -10.68 16.56 3.60
CA GLY A 22 -11.83 17.19 4.25
C GLY A 22 -13.17 16.55 3.85
N ARG A 23 -13.15 15.26 3.51
CA ARG A 23 -14.32 14.50 3.09
C ARG A 23 -14.22 13.08 3.64
N ASP A 24 -15.38 12.45 3.79
CA ASP A 24 -15.43 11.06 4.23
C ASP A 24 -14.85 10.13 3.16
N LEU A 25 -13.95 9.26 3.61
CA LEU A 25 -13.38 8.19 2.80
C LEU A 25 -13.68 6.85 3.46
N ASP A 26 -13.75 5.81 2.64
CA ASP A 26 -13.74 4.45 3.17
C ASP A 26 -12.31 4.06 3.58
N VAL A 27 -11.92 4.48 4.79
CA VAL A 27 -10.61 4.21 5.38
C VAL A 27 -10.35 2.70 5.46
N HIS A 28 -11.39 1.91 5.76
CA HIS A 28 -11.28 0.46 5.87
C HIS A 28 -10.95 -0.16 4.51
N ALA A 29 -11.68 0.19 3.45
CA ALA A 29 -11.42 -0.29 2.11
C ALA A 29 -10.04 0.16 1.59
N MET A 30 -9.67 1.43 1.82
CA MET A 30 -8.37 1.96 1.42
C MET A 30 -7.20 1.20 2.08
N ALA A 31 -7.30 0.93 3.38
CA ALA A 31 -6.27 0.19 4.09
C ALA A 31 -6.23 -1.29 3.66
N ALA A 32 -7.38 -1.90 3.38
CA ALA A 32 -7.48 -3.31 2.96
C ALA A 32 -6.86 -3.60 1.59
N VAL A 33 -6.80 -2.60 0.69
CA VAL A 33 -6.12 -2.74 -0.62
C VAL A 33 -4.60 -2.82 -0.46
N VAL A 34 -4.04 -2.31 0.64
CA VAL A 34 -2.61 -2.39 0.92
C VAL A 34 -2.31 -3.75 1.57
N ASP A 35 -1.99 -4.75 0.75
CA ASP A 35 -1.50 -6.04 1.22
C ASP A 35 0.04 -6.06 1.30
N PRO A 36 0.65 -6.13 2.51
CA PRO A 36 2.09 -6.25 2.67
C PRO A 36 2.70 -7.52 2.05
N ALA A 37 1.91 -8.58 1.85
CA ALA A 37 2.35 -9.82 1.21
C ALA A 37 2.50 -9.66 -0.31
N LEU A 38 1.63 -8.89 -0.97
CA LEU A 38 1.74 -8.52 -2.40
C LEU A 38 3.01 -7.70 -2.68
N HIS A 39 3.46 -6.87 -1.73
CA HIS A 39 4.72 -6.13 -1.88
C HIS A 39 5.97 -7.03 -1.84
N ARG A 40 5.91 -8.25 -1.28
CA ARG A 40 7.02 -9.20 -1.30
C ARG A 40 7.20 -9.89 -2.65
N GLN A 41 6.15 -10.01 -3.46
CA GLN A 41 6.24 -10.64 -4.79
C GLN A 41 7.15 -9.84 -5.75
N ARG A 42 7.25 -8.52 -5.59
CA ARG A 42 8.09 -7.69 -6.46
C ARG A 42 9.60 -7.91 -6.32
N LEU A 43 10.06 -8.48 -5.19
CA LEU A 43 11.48 -8.83 -5.00
C LEU A 43 11.84 -10.22 -5.56
N GLY A 44 10.86 -11.07 -5.82
CA GLY A 44 11.06 -12.43 -6.33
C GLY A 44 10.97 -12.56 -7.86
N GLU A 45 10.18 -11.70 -8.52
CA GLU A 45 9.86 -11.87 -9.94
C GLU A 45 10.87 -11.22 -10.90
N MET A 46 11.77 -10.34 -10.44
CA MET A 46 12.83 -9.75 -11.28
C MET A 46 14.04 -10.67 -11.53
N ARG A 47 13.98 -11.96 -11.16
CA ARG A 47 15.11 -12.90 -11.28
C ARG A 47 14.80 -14.20 -12.02
N ALA A 48 13.71 -14.23 -12.79
CA ALA A 48 13.34 -15.39 -13.60
C ALA A 48 12.97 -15.00 -15.03
N GLU A 49 13.97 -14.56 -15.81
CA GLU A 49 13.97 -14.80 -17.26
C GLU A 49 15.03 -15.88 -17.54
N PRO A 50 14.65 -17.12 -17.86
CA PRO A 50 15.51 -17.97 -18.66
C PRO A 50 15.34 -17.55 -20.13
N ALA A 51 16.47 -17.27 -20.76
CA ALA A 51 16.59 -17.05 -22.19
C ALA A 51 15.82 -18.13 -22.98
N SER A 52 15.12 -17.70 -24.03
CA SER A 52 14.73 -18.54 -25.16
C SER A 52 15.29 -17.91 -26.43
#